data_AF-A0A7J9XLF6-F1
#
_entry.id   AF-A0A7J9XLF6-F1
#
_cell.length_a   1.000
_cell.length_b   1.000
_cell.length_c   1.000
_cell.angle_alpha   90.00
_cell.angle_beta   90.00
_cell.angle_gamma   90.00
#
_symmetry.space_group_name_H-M   'P 1'
#
loop_
_entity.id
_entity.type
_entity.pdbx_description
1 polymer ?
#
loop_
_entity_poly.entity_id
_entity_poly.type
_entity_poly.pdbx_seq_one_letter_code
_entity_poly.pdbx_strand_id
1 'polypeptide(L)'
;MGLLIFLSVVVIVFLIAVLAIYLFVVGMQLKRIADNLDDCAESVRTIRGHGEAIIPGLEHINNTGGSVAGALPLLYGHAERIIAKSAPPVAPPANGHKTAPASGRRRSRIGESVGYHPPSQ
;
A
#
# COMPACT_ATOMS: atom_id res chain seq x y z
N MET A 1 4.19 -48.31 57.67
CA MET A 1 3.33 -48.49 56.47
C MET A 1 2.27 -47.40 56.31
N GLY A 2 1.45 -47.07 57.31
CA GLY A 2 0.37 -46.06 57.15
C GLY A 2 0.80 -44.65 56.70
N LEU A 3 1.94 -44.14 57.19
CA LEU A 3 2.44 -42.81 56.82
C LEU A 3 2.79 -42.67 55.33
N LEU A 4 3.44 -43.67 54.75
CA LEU A 4 3.82 -43.67 53.33
C LEU A 4 2.57 -43.71 52.43
N ILE A 5 1.57 -44.51 52.83
CA ILE A 5 0.28 -44.58 52.14
C ILE A 5 -0.40 -43.20 52.18
N PHE A 6 -0.50 -42.59 53.36
CA PHE A 6 -1.08 -41.26 53.50
C PHE A 6 -0.35 -40.21 52.63
N LEU A 7 0.99 -40.19 52.67
CA LEU A 7 1.78 -39.26 51.86
C LEU A 7 1.57 -39.48 50.36
N SER A 8 1.52 -40.74 49.90
CA SER A 8 1.28 -41.06 48.50
C SER A 8 -0.09 -40.58 48.01
N VAL A 9 -1.13 -40.76 48.84
CA VAL A 9 -2.49 -40.27 48.52
C VAL A 9 -2.50 -38.75 48.41
N VAL A 10 -1.84 -38.05 49.34
CA VAL A 10 -1.73 -36.59 49.30
C VAL A 10 -1.02 -36.12 48.02
N VAL A 11 0.08 -36.77 47.63
CA VAL A 11 0.82 -36.43 46.40
C VAL A 11 -0.05 -36.66 45.16
N ILE A 12 -0.80 -37.76 45.10
CA ILE A 12 -1.70 -38.06 43.97
C ILE A 12 -2.80 -36.99 43.86
N VAL A 13 -3.43 -36.64 44.98
CA VAL A 13 -4.47 -35.58 45.00
C VAL A 13 -3.88 -34.25 44.53
N PHE A 14 -2.68 -33.91 44.97
CA PHE A 14 -2.01 -32.68 44.54
C PHE A 14 -1.69 -32.70 43.05
N LEU A 15 -1.23 -33.83 42.51
CA LEU A 15 -0.93 -34.00 41.09
C LEU A 15 -2.20 -33.83 40.23
N ILE A 16 -3.32 -34.42 40.66
CA ILE A 16 -4.61 -34.25 40.00
C ILE A 16 -5.05 -32.78 40.06
N ALA A 17 -4.92 -32.12 41.21
CA ALA A 17 -5.30 -30.71 41.37
C ALA A 17 -4.50 -29.79 40.43
N VAL A 18 -3.18 -29.98 40.35
CA VAL A 18 -2.32 -29.20 39.45
C VAL A 18 -2.69 -29.45 37.99
N LEU A 19 -2.91 -30.71 37.61
CA LEU A 19 -3.31 -31.06 36.25
C LEU A 19 -4.66 -30.43 35.88
N ALA A 20 -5.63 -30.45 36.80
CA ALA A 20 -6.94 -29.84 36.58
C ALA A 20 -6.83 -28.32 36.38
N ILE A 21 -6.04 -27.63 37.20
CA ILE A 21 -5.79 -26.20 37.05
C ILE A 21 -5.11 -25.90 35.71
N TYR A 22 -4.11 -26.69 35.34
CA TYR A 22 -3.41 -26.52 34.06
C TYR A 22 -4.37 -26.66 32.87
N LEU A 23 -5.19 -27.71 32.84
CA LEU A 23 -6.17 -27.92 31.78
C LEU A 23 -7.25 -26.83 31.76
N PHE A 24 -7.66 -26.34 32.93
CA PHE A 24 -8.58 -25.21 33.02
C PHE A 24 -8.00 -23.95 32.37
N VAL A 25 -6.73 -23.62 32.65
CA VAL A 25 -6.05 -22.47 32.05
C VAL A 25 -5.87 -22.64 30.54
N VAL A 26 -5.48 -23.83 30.06
CA VAL A 26 -5.38 -24.12 28.62
C VAL A 26 -6.75 -23.99 27.96
N GLY A 27 -7.82 -24.51 28.58
CA GLY A 27 -9.18 -24.38 28.08
C GLY A 27 -9.63 -22.92 27.93
N MET A 28 -9.31 -22.07 28.90
CA MET A 28 -9.58 -20.62 28.79
C MET A 28 -8.80 -19.97 27.65
N GLN A 29 -7.55 -20.36 27.42
CA GLN A 29 -6.75 -19.83 26.31
C GLN A 29 -7.30 -20.27 24.96
N LEU A 30 -7.64 -21.55 24.80
CA LEU A 30 -8.25 -22.07 23.58
C LEU A 30 -9.58 -21.38 23.28
N LYS A 31 -10.39 -21.11 24.31
CA LYS A 31 -11.63 -20.35 24.15
C LYS A 31 -11.38 -18.95 23.59
N ARG A 32 -10.42 -18.20 24.15
CA ARG A 32 -10.06 -16.88 23.63
C ARG A 32 -9.58 -16.92 22.19
N ILE A 33 -8.81 -17.94 21.81
CA ILE A 33 -8.36 -18.12 20.43
C ILE A 33 -9.54 -18.41 19.52
N ALA A 34 -10.48 -19.26 19.94
CA ALA A 34 -11.69 -19.56 19.18
C ALA A 34 -12.53 -18.28 18.96
N ASP A 35 -12.74 -17.49 20.01
CA ASP A 35 -13.47 -16.22 19.92
C ASP A 35 -12.80 -15.26 18.91
N ASN A 36 -11.47 -15.08 19.00
CA ASN A 36 -10.72 -14.24 18.06
C ASN A 36 -10.79 -14.75 16.60
N LEU A 37 -10.80 -16.06 16.40
CA LEU A 37 -10.90 -16.66 15.06
C LEU A 37 -12.30 -16.47 14.46
N ASP A 38 -13.33 -16.50 15.30
CA ASP A 38 -14.70 -16.24 14.88
C ASP A 38 -14.88 -14.77 14.45
N ASP A 39 -14.37 -13.83 15.26
CA ASP A 39 -14.34 -12.39 14.92
C ASP A 39 -13.57 -12.12 13.62
N CYS A 40 -12.45 -12.82 13.42
CA CYS A 40 -11.65 -12.72 12.20
C CYS A 40 -12.43 -13.26 10.99
N ALA A 41 -13.13 -14.39 11.14
CA ALA A 41 -13.95 -14.96 10.07
C ALA A 41 -15.11 -14.03 9.69
N GLU A 42 -15.78 -13.41 10.66
CA GLU A 42 -16.81 -12.41 10.41
C GLU A 42 -16.26 -11.16 9.70
N SER A 43 -15.09 -10.69 10.14
CA SER A 43 -14.39 -9.57 9.50
C SER A 43 -14.04 -9.87 8.03
N VAL A 44 -13.49 -11.05 7.76
CA VAL A 44 -13.16 -11.48 6.38
C VAL A 44 -14.42 -11.60 5.52
N ARG A 45 -15.52 -12.14 6.06
CA ARG A 45 -16.81 -12.19 5.35
C ARG A 45 -17.34 -10.80 5.03
N THR A 46 -17.22 -9.86 5.95
CA THR A 46 -17.64 -8.47 5.76
C THR A 46 -16.81 -7.78 4.68
N ILE A 47 -15.48 -7.92 4.73
CA ILE A 47 -14.55 -7.41 3.71
C ILE A 47 -14.89 -8.00 2.33
N ARG A 48 -15.17 -9.30 2.26
CA ARG A 48 -15.62 -9.94 1.01
C ARG A 48 -16.92 -9.32 0.51
N GLY A 49 -17.91 -9.10 1.37
CA GLY A 49 -19.16 -8.45 1.00
C GLY A 49 -18.97 -7.03 0.47
N HIS A 50 -18.08 -6.24 1.09
CA HIS A 50 -17.68 -4.94 0.55
C HIS A 50 -16.97 -5.06 -0.81
N GLY A 51 -16.06 -6.03 -0.94
CA GLY A 51 -15.36 -6.31 -2.20
C GLY A 51 -16.33 -6.63 -3.34
N GLU A 52 -17.34 -7.46 -3.11
CA GLU A 52 -18.37 -7.80 -4.10
C GLU A 52 -19.14 -6.56 -4.58
N ALA A 53 -19.39 -5.59 -3.70
CA ALA A 53 -20.01 -4.32 -4.08
C ALA A 53 -19.06 -3.36 -4.81
N ILE A 54 -17.77 -3.36 -4.46
CA ILE A 54 -16.77 -2.40 -4.98
C ILE A 54 -16.20 -2.81 -6.34
N ILE A 55 -15.93 -4.11 -6.55
CA ILE A 55 -15.25 -4.63 -7.75
C ILE A 55 -15.91 -4.16 -9.06
N PRO A 56 -17.24 -4.23 -9.24
CA PRO A 56 -17.88 -3.77 -10.48
C PRO A 56 -17.67 -2.27 -10.74
N GLY A 57 -17.66 -1.46 -9.69
CA GLY A 57 -17.38 -0.03 -9.78
C GLY A 57 -15.95 0.25 -10.21
N LEU A 58 -14.98 -0.49 -9.65
CA LEU A 58 -13.57 -0.40 -10.05
C LEU A 58 -13.36 -0.81 -11.51
N GLU A 59 -14.03 -1.86 -11.97
CA GLU A 59 -13.97 -2.28 -13.38
C GLU A 59 -14.49 -1.18 -14.31
N HIS A 60 -15.64 -0.58 -13.99
CA HIS A 60 -16.21 0.52 -14.77
C HIS A 60 -15.30 1.75 -14.79
N ILE A 61 -14.73 2.13 -13.64
CA ILE A 61 -13.78 3.26 -13.53
C ILE A 61 -12.52 2.97 -14.32
N ASN A 62 -11.99 1.74 -14.25
CA ASN A 62 -10.78 1.36 -14.98
C ASN A 62 -11.00 1.34 -16.49
N ASN A 63 -12.15 0.87 -16.96
CA ASN A 63 -12.53 0.91 -18.38
C ASN A 63 -12.63 2.36 -18.87
N THR A 64 -13.30 3.23 -18.11
CA THR A 64 -13.46 4.65 -18.45
C THR A 64 -12.11 5.38 -18.40
N GLY A 65 -11.35 5.18 -17.34
CA GLY A 65 -10.02 5.76 -17.16
C GLY A 65 -9.04 5.30 -18.24
N GLY A 66 -9.08 4.03 -18.63
CA GLY A 66 -8.31 3.51 -19.76
C GLY A 66 -8.69 4.18 -21.09
N SER A 67 -9.98 4.41 -21.34
CA SER A 67 -10.44 5.16 -22.51
C SER A 67 -9.97 6.61 -22.49
N VAL A 68 -10.07 7.29 -21.35
CA VAL A 68 -9.61 8.68 -21.19
C VAL A 68 -8.08 8.76 -21.36
N ALA A 69 -7.33 7.87 -20.71
CA ALA A 69 -5.89 7.79 -20.82
C ALA A 69 -5.43 7.49 -22.25
N GLY A 70 -6.15 6.64 -22.99
CA GLY A 70 -5.90 6.39 -24.41
C GLY A 70 -6.16 7.60 -25.31
N ALA A 71 -7.07 8.48 -24.94
CA ALA A 71 -7.38 9.71 -25.68
C ALA A 71 -6.42 10.88 -25.34
N LEU A 72 -5.80 10.89 -24.16
CA LEU A 72 -4.90 11.97 -23.73
C LEU A 72 -3.76 12.29 -24.71
N PRO A 73 -3.04 11.32 -25.31
CA PRO A 73 -1.99 11.61 -26.30
C PRO A 73 -2.52 12.35 -27.53
N LEU A 74 -3.75 12.05 -27.97
CA LEU A 74 -4.37 12.72 -29.11
C LEU A 74 -4.75 14.15 -28.76
N LEU A 75 -5.29 14.37 -27.57
CA LEU A 75 -5.62 15.71 -27.06
C LEU A 75 -4.36 16.56 -26.90
N TYR A 76 -3.29 15.98 -26.33
CA TYR A 76 -2.01 16.65 -26.19
C TYR A 76 -1.38 16.98 -27.55
N GLY A 77 -1.29 16.01 -28.46
CA GLY A 77 -0.73 16.23 -29.80
C GLY A 77 -1.57 17.15 -30.68
N HIS A 78 -2.87 17.29 -30.41
CA HIS A 78 -3.70 18.31 -31.06
C HIS A 78 -3.46 19.70 -30.46
N ALA A 79 -3.40 19.80 -29.12
CA ALA A 79 -3.07 21.04 -28.44
C ALA A 79 -1.69 21.57 -28.86
N GLU A 80 -0.69 20.69 -28.98
CA GLU A 80 0.66 21.03 -29.42
C GLU A 80 0.68 21.55 -30.87
N ARG A 81 -0.11 20.96 -31.77
CA ARG A 81 -0.28 21.47 -33.15
C ARG A 81 -0.98 22.82 -33.21
N ILE A 82 -2.00 23.05 -32.37
CA ILE A 82 -2.66 24.36 -32.29
C ILE A 82 -1.65 25.40 -31.82
N ILE A 83 -0.93 25.13 -30.72
CA ILE A 83 0.07 26.03 -30.16
C ILE A 83 1.16 26.33 -31.19
N ALA A 84 1.67 25.32 -31.91
CA ALA A 84 2.67 25.52 -32.95
C ALA A 84 2.16 26.42 -34.10
N LYS A 85 0.86 26.34 -34.43
CA LYS A 85 0.25 27.15 -35.50
C LYS A 85 -0.14 28.56 -35.05
N SER A 86 -0.52 28.73 -33.78
CA SER A 86 -0.94 30.02 -33.22
C SER A 86 0.21 30.78 -32.55
N ALA A 87 1.35 30.14 -32.33
CA ALA A 87 2.52 30.79 -31.79
C ALA A 87 2.95 31.92 -32.74
N PRO A 88 3.07 33.16 -32.22
CA PRO A 88 3.69 34.23 -32.98
C PRO A 88 5.08 33.77 -33.43
N PRO A 89 5.57 34.20 -34.61
CA PRO A 89 6.96 34.00 -34.97
C PRO A 89 7.81 34.47 -33.81
N VAL A 90 8.62 33.58 -33.25
CA VAL A 90 9.62 33.97 -32.25
C VAL A 90 10.49 34.99 -32.96
N ALA A 91 10.36 36.25 -32.57
CA ALA A 91 11.24 37.30 -33.08
C ALA A 91 12.67 36.80 -32.82
N PRO A 92 13.55 36.76 -33.85
CA PRO A 92 14.95 36.50 -33.61
C PRO A 92 15.39 37.41 -32.47
N PRO A 93 16.08 36.90 -31.45
CA PRO A 93 16.51 37.74 -30.35
C PRO A 93 17.26 38.91 -31.00
N ALA A 94 16.80 40.15 -30.72
CA ALA A 94 17.28 41.35 -31.40
C ALA A 94 18.80 41.47 -31.36
N ASN A 95 19.41 40.79 -30.40
CA ASN A 95 20.83 40.50 -30.31
C ASN A 95 20.97 38.97 -30.31
N GLY A 96 21.69 38.36 -31.26
CA GLY A 96 21.92 36.91 -31.36
C GLY A 96 22.64 36.24 -30.16
N HIS A 97 22.65 36.91 -29.01
CA HIS A 97 23.20 36.43 -27.76
C HIS A 97 22.14 35.61 -27.03
N LYS A 98 22.40 34.32 -26.85
CA LYS A 98 21.70 33.51 -25.86
C LYS A 98 21.92 34.18 -24.51
N THR A 99 20.84 34.51 -23.79
CA THR A 99 20.93 35.03 -22.42
C THR A 99 21.51 33.95 -21.51
N ALA A 100 22.84 33.95 -21.37
CA ALA A 100 23.53 33.23 -20.34
C ALA A 100 23.40 34.02 -19.02
N PRO A 101 23.26 33.34 -17.87
CA PRO A 101 23.49 34.02 -16.59
C PRO A 101 24.90 34.61 -16.60
N ALA A 102 25.18 35.64 -15.81
CA ALA A 102 26.53 36.21 -15.69
C ALA A 102 27.60 35.16 -15.31
N SER A 103 27.19 34.03 -14.73
CA SER A 103 28.02 32.86 -14.42
C SER A 103 28.28 31.90 -15.62
N GLY A 104 27.87 32.25 -16.84
CA GLY A 104 28.08 31.49 -18.07
C GLY A 104 27.15 30.26 -18.24
N ARG A 105 27.10 29.36 -17.25
CA ARG A 105 26.21 28.19 -17.25
C ARG A 105 25.40 28.12 -15.96
N ARG A 106 24.07 28.04 -16.07
CA ARG A 106 23.20 27.74 -14.92
C ARG A 106 23.30 26.26 -14.64
N ARG A 107 24.10 25.86 -13.65
CA ARG A 107 24.16 24.48 -13.16
C ARG A 107 22.88 24.22 -12.35
N SER A 108 21.79 23.83 -13.00
CA SER A 108 20.54 23.53 -12.32
C SER A 108 20.53 22.07 -11.86
N ARG A 109 20.41 21.86 -10.54
CA ARG A 109 20.30 20.52 -9.93
C ARG A 109 18.86 20.01 -9.81
N ILE A 110 17.88 20.73 -10.37
CA ILE A 110 16.46 20.36 -10.31
C ILE A 110 16.18 19.04 -11.05
N GLY A 111 16.98 18.70 -12.06
CA GLY A 111 16.90 17.39 -12.73
C GLY A 111 17.45 16.23 -11.88
N GLU A 112 18.44 16.49 -11.03
CA GLU A 112 19.06 15.47 -10.18
C GLU A 112 18.09 14.97 -9.09
N SER A 113 17.21 15.84 -8.57
CA SER A 113 16.20 15.44 -7.57
C SER A 113 15.11 14.51 -8.12
N VAL A 114 14.97 14.42 -9.44
CA VAL A 114 13.99 13.54 -10.11
C VAL A 114 14.67 12.38 -10.87
N GLY A 115 15.96 12.14 -10.63
CA GLY A 115 16.70 11.05 -11.25
C GLY A 115 16.98 11.22 -12.75
N TYR A 116 16.84 12.44 -13.28
CA TYR A 116 17.08 12.72 -14.69
C TYR A 116 18.59 12.88 -14.94
N HIS A 117 19.17 11.96 -15.70
CA HIS A 117 20.52 12.06 -16.23
C HIS A 117 20.48 12.50 -17.69
N PRO A 118 20.96 13.72 -18.04
CA PRO A 118 21.01 14.14 -19.43
C PRO A 118 21.99 13.25 -20.21
N PRO A 119 21.66 12.84 -21.44
CA PRO A 119 22.59 12.11 -22.30
C PRO A 119 23.80 13.00 -22.63
N SER A 120 25.00 12.40 -22.58
CA SER A 120 26.23 13.04 -23.03
C SER A 120 26.15 13.29 -24.53
N GLN A 121 26.22 14.57 -24.93
CA GLN A 121 26.56 14.97 -26.29
C GLN A 121 28.04 14.75 -26.55
#